data_AF-A0A8C6SW85-F1
#
_entry.id   AF-A0A8C6SW85-F1
#
_cell.length_a   1.000
_cell.length_b   1.000
_cell.length_c   1.000
_cell.angle_alpha   90.00
_cell.angle_beta   90.00
_cell.angle_gamma   90.00
#
_symmetry.space_group_name_H-M   'P 1'
#
loop_
_entity.id
_entity.type
_entity.pdbx_description
1 polymer ?
#
loop_
_entity_poly.entity_id
_entity_poly.type
_entity_poly.pdbx_seq_one_letter_code
_entity_poly.pdbx_strand_id
1 'polypeptide(L)'
;RRRIHPSPTPGSAGETRSSVKKKPPQFVPPNVRRERHNSKERERRRRIRLCCDELNMLVPFCQADTDKVTTLQWAATYLRYVNKIYGDAIKEVCLLITCKVTYV
;
A
#
# COMPACT_ATOMS: atom_id res chain seq x y z
N ARG A 1 -42.83 16.74 10.55
CA ARG A 1 -41.70 16.63 9.59
C ARG A 1 -42.22 15.98 8.31
N ARG A 2 -42.47 16.77 7.26
CA ARG A 2 -43.06 16.29 5.99
C ARG A 2 -42.04 15.45 5.22
N ARG A 3 -42.49 14.29 4.73
CA ARG A 3 -41.75 13.37 3.85
C ARG A 3 -41.78 13.96 2.44
N ILE A 4 -40.64 14.39 1.92
CA ILE A 4 -40.52 14.91 0.55
C ILE A 4 -40.29 13.70 -0.38
N HIS A 5 -41.25 13.43 -1.25
CA HIS A 5 -41.07 12.57 -2.42
C HIS A 5 -40.51 13.42 -3.58
N PRO A 6 -39.45 12.99 -4.28
CA PRO A 6 -39.07 13.62 -5.54
C PRO A 6 -39.86 13.01 -6.70
N SER A 7 -40.42 13.90 -7.54
CA SER A 7 -41.07 13.59 -8.82
C SER A 7 -40.04 13.26 -9.92
N PRO A 8 -40.39 12.43 -10.92
CA PRO A 8 -39.52 12.12 -12.04
C PRO A 8 -39.69 13.14 -13.18
N THR A 9 -38.58 13.63 -13.74
CA THR A 9 -38.55 14.39 -14.99
C THR A 9 -38.45 13.45 -16.20
N PRO A 10 -39.19 13.68 -17.31
CA PRO A 10 -39.04 12.91 -18.54
C PRO A 10 -38.19 13.66 -19.59
N GLY A 11 -37.34 12.91 -20.29
CA GLY A 11 -36.51 13.36 -21.43
C GLY A 11 -35.14 12.70 -21.37
N SER A 12 -34.51 12.23 -22.44
CA SER A 12 -34.80 12.20 -23.87
C SER A 12 -34.03 11.01 -24.46
N ALA A 13 -34.42 10.59 -25.66
CA ALA A 13 -34.06 9.34 -26.31
C ALA A 13 -32.59 9.19 -26.71
N GLY A 14 -32.18 7.92 -26.81
CA GLY A 14 -31.22 7.46 -27.81
C GLY A 14 -29.81 7.21 -27.31
N GLU A 15 -29.50 5.96 -26.93
CA GLU A 15 -28.19 5.40 -27.22
C GLU A 15 -28.21 3.86 -27.24
N THR A 16 -27.66 3.34 -28.32
CA THR A 16 -27.59 1.98 -28.80
C THR A 16 -27.04 1.00 -27.75
N ARG A 17 -27.87 0.05 -27.30
CA ARG A 17 -27.44 -1.04 -26.41
C ARG A 17 -26.57 -2.04 -27.18
N SER A 18 -25.25 -1.89 -27.08
CA SER A 18 -24.35 -3.01 -27.34
C SER A 18 -24.60 -4.09 -26.28
N SER A 19 -24.97 -5.29 -26.74
CA SER A 19 -25.17 -6.45 -25.87
C SER A 19 -23.83 -6.99 -25.41
N VAL A 20 -23.21 -6.33 -24.43
CA VAL A 20 -22.21 -6.97 -23.58
C VAL A 20 -22.95 -7.98 -22.72
N LYS A 21 -22.74 -9.27 -23.01
CA LYS A 21 -23.24 -10.41 -22.24
C LYS A 21 -22.74 -10.27 -20.79
N LYS A 22 -23.52 -9.62 -19.93
CA LYS A 22 -23.22 -9.50 -18.50
C LYS A 22 -23.31 -10.90 -17.91
N LYS A 23 -22.15 -11.50 -17.60
CA LYS A 23 -22.05 -12.70 -16.76
C LYS A 23 -22.91 -12.47 -15.51
N PRO A 24 -23.78 -13.41 -15.12
CA PRO A 24 -24.55 -13.25 -13.89
C PRO A 24 -23.58 -13.01 -12.72
N PRO A 25 -23.89 -12.12 -11.77
CA PRO A 25 -23.08 -11.97 -10.58
C PRO A 25 -22.98 -13.34 -9.93
N GLN A 26 -21.79 -13.92 -9.90
CA GLN A 26 -21.57 -15.16 -9.18
C GLN A 26 -21.97 -14.91 -7.74
N PHE A 27 -23.01 -15.60 -7.26
CA PHE A 27 -23.41 -15.56 -5.87
C PHE A 27 -22.31 -16.28 -5.08
N VAL A 28 -21.29 -15.52 -4.70
CA VAL A 28 -20.24 -16.01 -3.81
C VAL A 28 -20.83 -16.04 -2.41
N PRO A 29 -20.96 -17.22 -1.77
CA PRO A 29 -21.52 -17.31 -0.43
C PRO A 29 -20.80 -16.35 0.53
N PRO A 30 -21.51 -15.70 1.47
CA PRO A 30 -20.91 -14.76 2.41
C PRO A 30 -19.69 -15.31 3.16
N ASN A 31 -19.69 -16.61 3.45
CA ASN A 31 -18.58 -17.30 4.10
C ASN A 31 -17.32 -17.34 3.22
N VAL A 32 -17.45 -17.62 1.93
CA VAL A 32 -16.33 -17.64 0.97
C VAL A 32 -15.75 -16.23 0.78
N ARG A 33 -16.62 -15.20 0.77
CA ARG A 33 -16.17 -13.80 0.73
C ARG A 33 -15.37 -13.42 1.97
N ARG A 34 -15.87 -13.81 3.16
CA ARG A 34 -15.22 -13.58 4.44
C ARG A 34 -13.87 -14.30 4.53
N GLU A 35 -13.82 -15.55 4.09
CA GLU A 35 -12.60 -16.35 4.07
C GLU A 35 -11.55 -15.76 3.13
N ARG A 36 -11.94 -15.36 1.90
CA ARG A 36 -11.05 -14.66 0.98
C ARG A 36 -10.50 -13.36 1.56
N HIS A 37 -11.33 -12.59 2.25
CA HIS A 37 -10.91 -11.37 2.94
C HIS A 37 -9.90 -11.69 4.08
N ASN A 38 -10.21 -12.69 4.91
CA ASN A 38 -9.36 -13.09 6.03
C ASN A 38 -8.02 -13.65 5.57
N SER A 39 -7.99 -14.39 4.47
CA SER A 39 -6.76 -14.90 3.86
C SER A 39 -5.86 -13.74 3.40
N LYS A 40 -6.43 -12.75 2.69
CA LYS A 40 -5.68 -11.55 2.28
C LYS A 40 -5.13 -10.76 3.46
N GLU A 41 -5.92 -10.59 4.52
CA GLU A 41 -5.47 -9.87 5.72
C GLU A 41 -4.40 -10.66 6.48
N ARG A 42 -4.51 -11.99 6.54
CA ARG A 42 -3.48 -12.84 7.14
C ARG A 42 -2.16 -12.70 6.40
N GLU A 43 -2.19 -12.70 5.08
CA GLU A 43 -0.99 -12.52 4.25
C GLU A 43 -0.41 -11.12 4.42
N ARG A 44 -1.24 -10.08 4.41
CA ARG A 44 -0.80 -8.71 4.72
C ARG A 44 -0.09 -8.65 6.08
N ARG A 45 -0.69 -9.23 7.13
CA ARG A 45 -0.07 -9.27 8.47
C ARG A 45 1.23 -10.07 8.50
N ARG A 46 1.33 -11.16 7.73
CA ARG A 46 2.56 -11.94 7.58
C ARG A 46 3.67 -11.09 6.95
N ARG A 47 3.39 -10.39 5.85
CA ARG A 47 4.35 -9.50 5.19
C ARG A 47 4.82 -8.38 6.11
N ILE A 48 3.91 -7.78 6.88
CA ILE A 48 4.28 -6.74 7.87
C ILE A 48 5.23 -7.31 8.92
N ARG A 49 4.97 -8.52 9.44
CA ARG A 49 5.88 -9.17 10.42
C ARG A 49 7.27 -9.37 9.83
N LEU A 50 7.36 -10.03 8.67
CA LEU A 50 8.64 -10.30 8.02
C LEU A 50 9.45 -9.03 7.76
N CYS A 51 8.80 -7.95 7.32
CA CYS A 51 9.47 -6.67 7.12
C CYS A 51 10.01 -6.08 8.43
N CYS A 52 9.25 -6.16 9.53
CA CYS A 52 9.76 -5.72 10.84
C CYS A 52 10.92 -6.59 11.33
N ASP A 53 10.86 -7.90 11.12
CA ASP A 53 11.90 -8.84 11.54
C ASP A 53 13.20 -8.60 10.75
N GLU A 54 13.11 -8.35 9.44
CA GLU A 54 14.25 -7.94 8.61
C GLU A 54 14.83 -6.60 9.07
N LEU A 55 13.96 -5.64 9.40
CA LEU A 55 14.39 -4.33 9.88
C LEU A 55 15.14 -4.42 11.22
N ASN A 56 14.77 -5.34 12.11
CA ASN A 56 15.49 -5.60 13.36
C ASN A 56 16.96 -5.99 13.13
N MET A 57 17.29 -6.62 11.99
CA MET A 57 18.66 -7.00 11.65
C MET A 57 19.49 -5.84 11.06
N LEU A 58 18.81 -4.83 10.50
CA LEU A 58 19.46 -3.71 9.81
C LEU A 58 19.68 -2.51 10.73
N VAL A 59 18.77 -2.28 11.67
CA VAL A 59 18.76 -1.11 12.53
C VAL A 59 19.68 -1.35 13.73
N PRO A 60 20.67 -0.47 13.97
CA PRO A 60 21.51 -0.57 15.16
C PRO A 60 20.66 -0.57 16.44
N PHE A 61 21.09 -1.33 17.44
CA PHE A 61 20.43 -1.47 18.76
C PHE A 61 19.11 -2.25 18.76
N CYS A 62 18.62 -2.72 17.61
CA CYS A 62 17.52 -3.67 17.57
C CYS A 62 18.05 -5.10 17.75
N GLN A 63 17.26 -5.92 18.43
CA GLN A 63 17.45 -7.36 18.60
C GLN A 63 16.31 -8.10 17.91
N ALA A 64 16.46 -9.41 17.68
CA ALA A 64 15.46 -10.22 16.97
C ALA A 64 14.06 -10.18 17.62
N ASP A 65 13.99 -9.95 18.93
CA ASP A 65 12.78 -9.88 19.74
C ASP A 65 12.29 -8.44 20.04
N THR A 66 12.95 -7.42 19.47
CA THR A 66 12.55 -6.03 19.66
C THR A 66 11.14 -5.79 19.12
N ASP A 67 10.32 -5.09 19.91
CA ASP A 67 8.94 -4.80 19.53
C ASP A 67 8.88 -3.86 18.32
N LYS A 68 7.85 -4.04 17.50
CA LYS A 68 7.72 -3.34 16.22
C LYS A 68 7.69 -1.82 16.35
N VAL A 69 7.16 -1.28 17.45
CA VAL A 69 7.07 0.18 17.63
C VAL A 69 8.47 0.72 17.87
N THR A 70 9.20 0.09 18.77
CA THR A 70 10.61 0.41 19.05
C THR A 70 11.47 0.25 17.81
N THR A 71 11.32 -0.84 17.04
CA THR A 71 12.04 -1.03 15.77
C THR A 71 11.81 0.12 14.80
N LEU A 72 10.56 0.52 14.59
CA LEU A 72 10.22 1.60 13.65
C LEU A 72 10.75 2.96 14.12
N GLN A 73 10.74 3.21 15.43
CA GLN A 73 11.31 4.42 16.01
C GLN A 73 12.82 4.49 15.83
N TRP A 74 13.53 3.39 16.11
CA TRP A 74 14.97 3.30 15.89
C TRP A 74 15.32 3.39 14.41
N ALA A 75 14.55 2.74 13.53
CA ALA A 75 14.76 2.84 12.09
C ALA A 75 14.69 4.30 11.60
N ALA A 76 13.65 5.03 12.01
CA ALA A 76 13.52 6.44 11.64
C ALA A 76 14.68 7.29 12.17
N THR A 77 15.12 7.04 13.41
CA THR A 77 16.26 7.75 14.01
C THR A 77 17.57 7.39 13.33
N TYR A 78 17.78 6.13 12.99
CA TYR A 78 18.96 5.66 12.28
C TYR A 78 19.06 6.25 10.88
N LEU A 79 17.95 6.27 10.13
CA LEU A 79 17.92 6.91 8.81
C LEU A 79 18.21 8.42 8.89
N ARG A 80 17.71 9.11 9.92
CA ARG A 80 18.06 10.52 10.18
C ARG A 80 19.55 10.69 10.46
N TYR A 81 20.15 9.80 11.24
CA TYR A 81 21.59 9.80 11.51
C TYR A 81 22.39 9.58 10.22
N VAL A 82 22.09 8.53 9.45
CA VAL A 82 22.77 8.23 8.18
C VAL A 82 22.68 9.40 7.22
N ASN A 83 21.50 9.99 7.05
CA ASN A 83 21.33 11.16 6.18
C ASN A 83 22.09 12.39 6.69
N LYS A 84 22.21 12.58 8.01
CA LYS A 84 22.99 13.69 8.58
C LYS A 84 24.49 13.52 8.33
N ILE A 85 25.03 12.31 8.42
CA ILE A 85 26.46 12.05 8.30
C ILE A 85 26.89 11.85 6.84
N TYR A 86 26.09 11.12 6.06
CA TYR A 86 26.45 10.67 4.71
C TYR A 86 25.54 11.23 3.62
N GLY A 87 24.51 12.01 3.95
CA GLY A 87 23.50 12.44 3.00
C GLY A 87 24.08 13.18 1.79
N ASP A 88 25.05 14.05 2.00
CA ASP A 88 25.66 14.81 0.90
C ASP A 88 26.57 13.93 0.03
N ALA A 89 27.36 13.05 0.63
CA ALA A 89 28.13 12.05 -0.11
C ALA A 89 27.24 11.11 -0.94
N ILE A 90 26.10 10.67 -0.38
CA ILE A 90 25.11 9.86 -1.09
C ILE A 90 24.50 10.64 -2.24
N LYS A 91 24.15 11.91 -2.05
CA LYS A 91 23.64 12.78 -3.13
C LYS A 91 24.67 12.95 -4.24
N GLU A 92 25.92 13.22 -3.91
CA GLU A 92 27.00 13.38 -4.89
C GLU A 92 27.21 12.09 -5.70
N VAL A 93 27.27 10.94 -5.03
CA VAL A 93 27.38 9.64 -5.71
C VAL A 93 26.16 9.39 -6.59
N CYS A 94 24.95 9.66 -6.11
CA CYS A 94 23.73 9.54 -6.91
C CYS A 94 23.76 10.47 -8.14
N LEU A 95 24.18 11.73 -7.98
CA LEU A 95 24.32 12.68 -9.08
C LEU A 95 25.37 12.20 -10.10
N LEU A 96 26.52 11.70 -9.64
CA LEU A 96 27.55 11.13 -10.49
C LEU A 96 27.05 9.91 -11.27
N ILE A 97 26.28 9.02 -10.63
CA ILE A 97 25.67 7.87 -11.30
C ILE A 97 24.63 8.36 -12.31
N THR A 98 23.72 9.25 -11.93
CA THR A 98 22.69 9.76 -12.86
C THR A 98 23.32 10.48 -14.04
N CYS A 99 24.30 11.35 -13.83
CA CYS A 99 24.99 12.01 -14.92
C CYS A 99 25.73 10.98 -15.81
N LYS A 100 26.42 9.99 -15.25
CA LYS A 100 27.05 8.94 -16.07
C LYS A 100 26.05 8.12 -16.90
N VAL A 101 24.83 7.90 -16.39
CA VAL A 101 23.77 7.19 -17.13
C VAL A 101 23.12 8.07 -18.20
N THR A 102 23.06 9.39 -18.02
CA THR A 102 22.50 10.32 -19.03
C THR A 102 23.51 10.74 -20.12
N TYR A 103 24.81 10.60 -19.86
CA TYR A 103 25.89 10.94 -20.81
C TYR A 103 26.46 9.74 -21.58
N VAL A 104 25.83 8.56 -21.48
CA VAL A 104 26.11 7.35 -22.29
C VAL A 104 24.88 7.04 -23.14
#